data_AF-A0A4Q5TML0-F1
#
_entry.id   AF-A0A4Q5TML0-F1
#
_cell.length_a   1.000
_cell.length_b   1.000
_cell.length_c   1.000
_cell.angle_alpha   90.00
_cell.angle_beta   90.00
_cell.angle_gamma   90.00
#
_symmetry.space_group_name_H-M   'P 1'
#
loop_
_entity.id
_entity.type
_entity.pdbx_description
1 polymer ?
#
loop_
_entity_poly.entity_id
_entity_poly.type
_entity_poly.pdbx_seq_one_letter_code
_entity_poly.pdbx_strand_id
1 'polypeptide(L)'
;MGFTHEQQGRLQKEIDILAQYFPSFSFINSGGNVCLEGWMNTNSRNNYKLRLYVPQDIPYSVPDVVIVSPTSLRDYSGMLLTDHGASGSMHLLTPRDGYPKICTYKSTNWNSNVTFYKVLMKVRLWLEALDGHKSNGLPLDYYLKHQ
;
A
#
# COMPACT_ATOMS: atom_id res chain seq x y z
N MET A 1 -5.32 22.69 6.80
CA MET A 1 -4.24 23.05 5.88
C MET A 1 -4.44 22.26 4.60
N GLY A 2 -4.35 22.90 3.44
CA GLY A 2 -4.62 22.27 2.14
C GLY A 2 -3.37 22.21 1.27
N PHE A 3 -3.42 21.41 0.21
CA PHE A 3 -2.34 21.30 -0.76
C PHE A 3 -2.05 22.63 -1.46
N THR A 4 -0.77 22.96 -1.66
CA THR A 4 -0.32 24.07 -2.50
C THR A 4 -0.68 23.81 -3.97
N HIS A 5 -0.56 24.84 -4.82
CA HIS A 5 -0.84 24.70 -6.26
C HIS A 5 0.06 23.63 -6.93
N GLU A 6 1.34 23.57 -6.56
CA GLU A 6 2.28 22.57 -7.08
C GLU A 6 1.88 21.16 -6.64
N GLN A 7 1.45 21.00 -5.38
CA GLN A 7 0.99 19.73 -4.83
C GLN A 7 -0.30 19.25 -5.49
N GLN A 8 -1.24 20.16 -5.76
CA GLN A 8 -2.45 19.87 -6.51
C GLN A 8 -2.10 19.42 -7.94
N GLY A 9 -1.19 20.12 -8.62
CA GLY A 9 -0.72 19.75 -9.95
C GLY A 9 -0.02 18.38 -9.97
N ARG A 10 0.76 18.06 -8.92
CA ARG A 10 1.35 16.74 -8.76
C ARG A 10 0.28 15.67 -8.53
N LEU A 11 -0.67 15.92 -7.63
CA LEU A 11 -1.75 14.99 -7.33
C LEU A 11 -2.60 14.70 -8.58
N GLN A 12 -2.89 15.72 -9.40
CA GLN A 12 -3.58 15.54 -10.68
C GLN A 12 -2.87 14.54 -11.60
N LYS A 13 -1.55 14.70 -11.77
CA LYS A 13 -0.75 13.77 -12.57
C LYS A 13 -0.78 12.34 -12.02
N GLU A 14 -0.74 12.19 -10.69
CA GLU A 14 -0.86 10.86 -10.08
C GLU A 14 -2.21 10.22 -10.40
N ILE A 15 -3.30 10.99 -10.33
CA ILE A 15 -4.65 10.51 -10.66
C ILE A 15 -4.74 10.08 -12.12
N ASP A 16 -4.23 10.90 -13.03
CA ASP A 16 -4.28 10.63 -14.47
C ASP A 16 -3.56 9.31 -14.80
N ILE A 17 -2.41 9.07 -14.17
CA ILE A 17 -1.67 7.80 -14.30
C ILE A 17 -2.48 6.64 -13.69
N LEU A 18 -3.02 6.82 -12.47
CA LEU A 18 -3.76 5.77 -11.79
C LEU A 18 -5.06 5.40 -12.50
N ALA A 19 -5.75 6.35 -13.13
CA ALA A 19 -6.97 6.08 -13.89
C ALA A 19 -6.73 5.07 -15.03
N GLN A 20 -5.53 5.04 -15.59
CA GLN A 20 -5.17 4.08 -16.65
C GLN A 20 -4.85 2.67 -16.12
N TYR A 21 -4.13 2.57 -14.99
CA TYR A 21 -3.57 1.29 -14.53
C TYR A 21 -4.26 0.68 -13.32
N PHE A 22 -4.91 1.52 -12.51
CA PHE A 22 -5.62 1.17 -11.28
C PHE A 22 -6.98 1.88 -11.23
N PRO A 23 -7.87 1.68 -12.22
CA PRO A 23 -9.12 2.44 -12.37
C PRO A 23 -10.13 2.26 -11.23
N SER A 24 -9.92 1.25 -10.37
CA SER A 24 -10.74 1.05 -9.16
C SER A 24 -10.44 2.05 -8.05
N PHE A 25 -9.32 2.78 -8.13
CA PHE A 25 -8.90 3.73 -7.09
C PHE A 25 -9.60 5.08 -7.26
N SER A 26 -10.18 5.58 -6.17
CA SER A 26 -10.85 6.89 -6.12
C SER A 26 -10.54 7.63 -4.83
N PHE A 27 -10.78 8.94 -4.82
CA PHE A 27 -10.58 9.75 -3.61
C PHE A 27 -11.60 9.45 -2.54
N ILE A 28 -11.11 9.37 -1.32
CA ILE A 28 -11.92 9.44 -0.13
C ILE A 28 -11.27 10.38 0.90
N ASN A 29 -12.08 10.85 1.84
CA ASN A 29 -11.58 11.46 3.07
C ASN A 29 -11.72 10.46 4.21
N SER A 30 -10.64 10.15 4.90
CA SER A 30 -10.65 9.23 6.04
C SER A 30 -9.90 9.84 7.23
N GLY A 31 -10.63 10.09 8.33
CA GLY A 31 -10.04 10.69 9.53
C GLY A 31 -9.34 12.04 9.26
N GLY A 32 -9.88 12.86 8.35
CA GLY A 32 -9.27 14.13 7.94
C GLY A 32 -8.10 14.02 6.95
N ASN A 33 -7.72 12.80 6.53
CA ASN A 33 -6.69 12.58 5.52
C ASN A 33 -7.30 12.40 4.14
N VAL A 34 -6.69 13.02 3.13
CA VAL A 34 -6.95 12.72 1.72
C VAL A 34 -6.32 11.36 1.40
N CYS A 35 -7.14 10.42 0.93
CA CYS A 35 -6.68 9.08 0.60
C CYS A 35 -7.18 8.67 -0.78
N LEU A 36 -6.53 7.66 -1.36
CA LEU A 36 -7.00 6.91 -2.51
C LEU A 36 -7.37 5.50 -2.04
N GLU A 37 -8.59 5.05 -2.35
CA GLU A 37 -9.04 3.69 -2.06
C GLU A 37 -9.45 2.96 -3.32
N GLY A 38 -9.05 1.69 -3.44
CA GLY A 38 -9.45 0.86 -4.57
C GLY A 38 -9.28 -0.63 -4.29
N TRP A 39 -9.84 -1.42 -5.20
CA TRP A 39 -9.77 -2.88 -5.17
C TRP A 39 -8.63 -3.39 -6.04
N MET A 40 -7.95 -4.42 -5.56
CA MET A 40 -6.86 -5.08 -6.26
C MET A 40 -7.00 -6.60 -6.12
N ASN A 41 -7.03 -7.28 -7.26
CA ASN A 41 -7.04 -8.74 -7.31
C ASN A 41 -5.63 -9.28 -7.40
N THR A 42 -5.36 -10.45 -6.81
CA THR A 42 -4.17 -11.24 -7.12
C THR A 42 -4.41 -12.17 -8.31
N ASN A 43 -3.36 -12.82 -8.80
CA ASN A 43 -3.48 -13.82 -9.86
C ASN A 43 -4.30 -15.04 -9.40
N SER A 44 -4.29 -15.34 -8.10
CA SER A 44 -5.14 -16.36 -7.47
C SER A 44 -6.58 -15.90 -7.23
N ARG A 45 -6.97 -14.74 -7.78
CA ARG A 45 -8.30 -14.12 -7.69
C ARG A 45 -8.73 -13.68 -6.28
N ASN A 46 -7.81 -13.66 -5.30
CA ASN A 46 -8.08 -13.02 -4.02
C ASN A 46 -8.23 -11.52 -4.24
N ASN A 47 -9.21 -10.90 -3.58
CA ASN A 47 -9.52 -9.49 -3.77
C ASN A 47 -9.28 -8.72 -2.48
N TYR A 48 -8.53 -7.63 -2.59
CA TYR A 48 -8.12 -6.81 -1.45
C TYR A 48 -8.53 -5.36 -1.69
N LYS A 49 -9.12 -4.73 -0.68
CA LYS A 49 -9.35 -3.28 -0.70
C LYS A 49 -8.16 -2.60 -0.04
N LEU A 50 -7.54 -1.68 -0.75
CA LEU A 50 -6.37 -0.95 -0.30
C LEU A 50 -6.72 0.52 -0.07
N ARG A 51 -6.01 1.14 0.87
CA ARG A 51 -6.03 2.59 1.07
C ARG A 51 -4.61 3.12 1.03
N LEU A 52 -4.36 4.07 0.14
CA LEU A 52 -3.14 4.87 0.07
C LEU A 52 -3.43 6.23 0.70
N TYR A 53 -2.65 6.62 1.71
CA TYR A 53 -2.75 7.93 2.34
C TYR A 53 -1.84 8.92 1.61
N VAL A 54 -2.41 10.00 1.10
CA VAL A 54 -1.67 11.02 0.36
C VAL A 54 -0.87 11.86 1.38
N PRO A 55 0.47 11.92 1.29
CA PRO A 55 1.29 12.74 2.18
C PRO A 55 0.96 14.22 2.02
N GLN A 56 0.95 14.97 3.12
CA GLN A 56 0.68 16.42 3.11
C GLN A 56 1.75 17.21 2.37
N ASP A 57 2.96 16.66 2.26
CA ASP A 57 4.13 17.21 1.58
C ASP A 57 4.40 16.50 0.24
N ILE A 58 3.38 15.93 -0.42
CA ILE A 58 3.53 15.27 -1.73
C ILE A 58 4.37 16.16 -2.68
N PRO A 59 5.39 15.62 -3.38
CA PRO A 59 5.80 14.22 -3.45
C PRO A 59 6.99 13.85 -2.54
N TYR A 60 7.31 14.65 -1.52
CA TYR A 60 8.57 14.53 -0.79
C TYR A 60 8.61 13.39 0.23
N SER A 61 7.45 12.96 0.75
CA SER A 61 7.35 11.79 1.62
C SER A 61 6.76 10.56 0.93
N VAL A 62 7.11 9.38 1.46
CA VAL A 62 6.55 8.09 1.04
C VAL A 62 5.08 8.02 1.48
N PRO A 63 4.13 7.66 0.60
CA PRO A 63 2.75 7.40 1.00
C PRO A 63 2.63 6.10 1.80
N ASP A 64 1.77 6.12 2.81
CA ASP A 64 1.40 4.90 3.53
C ASP A 64 0.35 4.13 2.74
N VAL A 65 0.48 2.80 2.69
CA VAL A 65 -0.54 1.92 2.11
C VAL A 65 -0.95 0.85 3.12
N VAL A 66 -2.26 0.70 3.32
CA VAL A 66 -2.84 -0.29 4.21
C VAL A 66 -3.86 -1.19 3.50
N ILE A 67 -4.11 -2.35 4.08
CA ILE A 67 -5.15 -3.29 3.64
C ILE A 67 -6.41 -3.07 4.48
N VAL A 68 -7.47 -2.56 3.85
CA VAL A 68 -8.76 -2.25 4.50
C VAL A 68 -9.71 -3.44 4.46
N SER A 69 -9.62 -4.29 3.43
CA SER A 69 -10.42 -5.50 3.30
C SER A 69 -9.58 -6.65 2.74
N PRO A 70 -9.69 -7.87 3.29
CA PRO A 70 -10.53 -8.24 4.44
C PRO A 70 -9.99 -7.68 5.77
N THR A 71 -10.88 -7.36 6.72
CA THR A 71 -10.53 -6.72 8.01
C THR A 71 -9.76 -7.64 8.96
N SER A 72 -9.99 -8.95 8.88
CA SER A 72 -9.31 -9.96 9.70
C SER A 72 -8.33 -10.79 8.86
N LEU A 73 -7.46 -10.11 8.12
CA LEU A 73 -6.48 -10.75 7.26
C LEU A 73 -5.42 -11.47 8.11
N ARG A 74 -5.30 -12.78 7.89
CA ARG A 74 -4.38 -13.67 8.62
C ARG A 74 -3.27 -14.19 7.72
N ASP A 75 -2.14 -14.50 8.36
CA ASP A 75 -1.01 -15.19 7.76
C ASP A 75 -1.23 -16.72 7.70
N TYR A 76 -0.21 -17.47 7.26
CA TYR A 76 -0.25 -18.92 7.17
C TYR A 76 -0.50 -19.62 8.52
N SER A 77 0.03 -19.08 9.61
CA SER A 77 -0.13 -19.62 10.97
C SER A 77 -1.48 -19.30 11.60
N GLY A 78 -2.29 -18.47 10.94
CA GLY A 78 -3.55 -17.96 11.47
C GLY A 78 -3.40 -16.72 12.33
N MET A 79 -2.22 -16.13 12.47
CA MET A 79 -2.01 -14.86 13.17
C MET A 79 -2.55 -13.68 12.33
N LEU A 80 -3.19 -12.68 12.96
CA LEU A 80 -3.60 -11.47 12.23
C LEU A 80 -2.37 -10.70 11.78
N LEU A 81 -2.40 -10.16 10.56
CA LEU A 81 -1.30 -9.35 10.05
C LEU A 81 -1.05 -8.08 10.89
N THR A 82 -2.05 -7.56 11.58
CA THR A 82 -1.89 -6.43 12.51
C THR A 82 -1.06 -6.80 13.74
N ASP A 83 -1.14 -8.05 14.19
CA ASP A 83 -0.51 -8.51 15.42
C ASP A 83 1.01 -8.70 15.24
N HIS A 84 1.48 -8.78 13.98
CA HIS A 84 2.91 -8.77 13.66
C HIS A 84 3.60 -7.46 14.01
N GLY A 85 2.88 -6.33 14.07
CA GLY A 85 3.50 -5.01 14.13
C GLY A 85 4.41 -4.75 12.91
N ALA A 86 5.53 -4.07 13.12
CA ALA A 86 6.56 -3.95 12.08
C ALA A 86 7.34 -5.27 11.96
N SER A 87 7.37 -5.85 10.76
CA SER A 87 8.00 -7.15 10.51
C SER A 87 8.73 -7.14 9.16
N GLY A 88 10.04 -7.37 9.21
CA GLY A 88 10.87 -7.46 8.02
C GLY A 88 10.51 -8.66 7.14
N SER A 89 10.37 -9.84 7.74
CA SER A 89 10.05 -11.08 7.02
C SER A 89 8.68 -11.05 6.35
N MET A 90 7.71 -10.31 6.91
CA MET A 90 6.38 -10.11 6.33
C MET A 90 6.26 -8.83 5.50
N HIS A 91 7.33 -8.03 5.38
CA HIS A 91 7.31 -6.70 4.75
C HIS A 91 6.16 -5.81 5.25
N LEU A 92 5.95 -5.82 6.57
CA LEU A 92 4.96 -5.00 7.26
C LEU A 92 5.64 -3.87 8.03
N LEU A 93 4.96 -2.74 8.11
CA LEU A 93 5.28 -1.64 9.03
C LEU A 93 4.25 -1.63 10.16
N THR A 94 4.51 -0.82 11.20
CA THR A 94 3.55 -0.63 12.29
C THR A 94 2.15 -0.33 11.73
N PRO A 95 1.11 -1.06 12.16
CA PRO A 95 -0.25 -0.87 11.69
C PRO A 95 -0.71 0.59 11.78
N ARG A 96 -1.54 1.01 10.82
CA ARG A 96 -2.13 2.36 10.78
C ARG A 96 -3.65 2.24 10.79
N ASP A 97 -4.28 2.97 11.70
CA ASP A 97 -5.74 3.00 11.87
C ASP A 97 -6.35 1.60 12.07
N GLY A 98 -5.61 0.70 12.72
CA GLY A 98 -6.02 -0.69 12.94
C GLY A 98 -5.88 -1.61 11.71
N TYR A 99 -5.28 -1.13 10.62
CA TYR A 99 -5.06 -1.91 9.40
C TYR A 99 -3.59 -2.30 9.21
N PRO A 100 -3.31 -3.49 8.63
CA PRO A 100 -1.96 -3.88 8.25
C PRO A 100 -1.36 -2.88 7.27
N LYS A 101 -0.19 -2.33 7.61
CA LYS A 101 0.54 -1.36 6.79
C LYS A 101 1.66 -2.07 6.03
N ILE A 102 1.66 -1.94 4.70
CA ILE A 102 2.64 -2.59 3.83
C ILE A 102 3.91 -1.74 3.74
N CYS A 103 5.07 -2.38 3.85
CA CYS A 103 6.35 -1.75 3.57
C CYS A 103 6.56 -1.61 2.05
N THR A 104 6.62 -0.38 1.54
CA THR A 104 6.78 -0.11 0.09
C THR A 104 8.17 0.45 -0.26
N TYR A 105 8.55 1.55 0.37
CA TYR A 105 9.85 2.22 0.21
C TYR A 105 10.42 2.63 1.57
N LYS A 106 11.73 2.47 1.74
CA LYS A 106 12.46 3.20 2.77
C LYS A 106 12.58 4.67 2.38
N SER A 107 12.52 5.57 3.36
CA SER A 107 12.67 7.02 3.11
C SER A 107 13.98 7.36 2.40
N THR A 108 15.07 6.66 2.69
CA THR A 108 16.38 6.84 2.03
C THR A 108 16.38 6.49 0.54
N ASN A 109 15.41 5.67 0.11
CA ASN A 109 15.28 5.21 -1.28
C ASN A 109 14.08 5.85 -1.98
N TRP A 110 13.40 6.79 -1.31
CA TRP A 110 12.33 7.57 -1.89
C TRP A 110 12.90 8.69 -2.74
N ASN A 111 12.26 8.92 -3.88
CA ASN A 111 12.57 10.03 -4.76
C ASN A 111 11.26 10.68 -5.18
N SER A 112 11.23 12.01 -5.24
CA SER A 112 10.03 12.76 -5.61
C SER A 112 9.49 12.38 -6.99
N ASN A 113 10.28 11.81 -7.91
CA ASN A 113 9.82 11.33 -9.20
C ASN A 113 9.11 9.96 -9.16
N VAL A 114 9.09 9.28 -8.01
CA VAL A 114 8.34 8.03 -7.85
C VAL A 114 6.86 8.33 -7.75
N THR A 115 6.07 7.67 -8.60
CA THR A 115 4.61 7.83 -8.67
C THR A 115 3.87 6.87 -7.75
N PHE A 116 2.63 7.20 -7.39
CA PHE A 116 1.72 6.29 -6.69
C PHE A 116 1.48 5.01 -7.47
N TYR A 117 1.53 5.05 -8.80
CA TYR A 117 1.56 3.85 -9.64
C TYR A 117 2.67 2.88 -9.23
N LYS A 118 3.92 3.37 -9.07
CA LYS A 118 5.04 2.51 -8.65
C LYS A 118 4.87 1.98 -7.22
N VAL A 119 4.24 2.76 -6.34
CA VAL A 119 3.89 2.32 -4.98
C VAL A 119 2.87 1.19 -5.04
N LEU A 120 1.77 1.37 -5.77
CA LEU A 120 0.72 0.36 -5.90
C LEU A 120 1.18 -0.89 -6.65
N MET A 121 2.13 -0.78 -7.59
CA MET A 121 2.78 -1.94 -8.19
C MET A 121 3.56 -2.77 -7.17
N LYS A 122 4.30 -2.14 -6.25
CA LYS A 122 4.95 -2.86 -5.14
C LYS A 122 3.93 -3.52 -4.22
N VAL A 123 2.83 -2.85 -3.94
CA VAL A 123 1.72 -3.41 -3.15
C VAL A 123 1.11 -4.61 -3.86
N ARG A 124 0.92 -4.56 -5.19
CA ARG A 124 0.45 -5.70 -5.97
C ARG A 124 1.39 -6.90 -5.82
N LEU A 125 2.69 -6.70 -5.98
CA LEU A 125 3.69 -7.76 -5.77
C LEU A 125 3.64 -8.31 -4.34
N TRP A 126 3.41 -7.45 -3.36
CA TRP A 126 3.24 -7.86 -1.96
C TRP A 126 2.03 -8.78 -1.76
N LEU A 127 0.90 -8.47 -2.40
CA LEU A 127 -0.29 -9.32 -2.34
C LEU A 127 -0.08 -10.69 -3.01
N GLU A 128 0.65 -10.74 -4.13
CA GLU A 128 1.03 -12.03 -4.75
C GLU A 128 1.95 -12.84 -3.82
N ALA A 129 2.91 -12.19 -3.15
CA ALA A 129 3.77 -12.84 -2.18
C ALA A 129 2.99 -13.34 -0.94
N LEU A 130 1.98 -12.60 -0.49
CA LEU A 130 1.09 -13.04 0.58
C LEU A 130 0.31 -14.31 0.19
N ASP A 131 -0.16 -14.40 -1.04
CA ASP A 131 -0.82 -15.62 -1.54
C ASP A 131 0.13 -16.81 -1.55
N GLY A 132 1.40 -16.59 -1.96
CA GLY A 132 2.46 -17.59 -1.84
C GLY A 132 2.69 -18.04 -0.39
N HIS A 133 2.86 -17.09 0.52
CA HIS A 133 3.01 -17.34 1.94
C HIS A 133 1.84 -18.15 2.52
N LYS A 134 0.59 -17.76 2.21
CA LYS A 134 -0.60 -18.51 2.64
C LYS A 134 -0.67 -19.93 2.09
N SER A 135 -0.01 -20.21 0.96
CA SER A 135 0.02 -21.54 0.37
C SER A 135 1.04 -22.48 1.00
N ASN A 136 2.19 -21.97 1.48
CA ASN A 136 3.32 -22.82 1.86
C ASN A 136 4.07 -22.40 3.14
N GLY A 137 3.67 -21.32 3.77
CA GLY A 137 4.28 -20.79 5.00
C GLY A 137 5.62 -20.08 4.81
N LEU A 138 6.16 -19.96 3.60
CA LEU A 138 7.41 -19.24 3.37
C LEU A 138 7.22 -17.74 3.65
N PRO A 139 8.14 -17.08 4.37
CA PRO A 139 8.06 -15.64 4.62
C PRO A 139 8.03 -14.81 3.34
N LEU A 140 7.50 -13.59 3.39
CA LEU A 140 7.41 -12.73 2.20
C LEU A 140 8.79 -12.32 1.68
N ASP A 141 9.83 -12.29 2.52
CA ASP A 141 11.22 -12.01 2.13
C ASP A 141 11.84 -13.05 1.16
N TYR A 142 11.26 -14.25 1.12
CA TYR A 142 11.59 -15.29 0.15
C TYR A 142 11.24 -14.81 -1.27
N TYR A 143 10.11 -14.12 -1.41
CA TYR A 143 9.58 -13.60 -2.68
C TYR A 143 10.02 -12.17 -2.98
N LEU A 144 10.16 -11.34 -1.94
CA LEU A 144 10.40 -9.90 -2.05
C LEU A 144 11.72 -9.53 -1.38
N LYS A 145 12.61 -8.92 -2.15
CA LYS A 145 13.84 -8.35 -1.57
C LYS A 145 13.55 -7.00 -0.94
N HIS A 146 14.20 -6.73 0.19
CA HIS A 146 14.16 -5.41 0.82
C HIS A 146 14.73 -4.36 -0.14
N GLN A 147 14.00 -3.27 -0.29
CA GLN A 147 14.34 -2.11 -1.11
C GLN A 147 14.14 -0.81 -0.34
#